data_AF-A0A6P0IEC5-F1
#
_entry.id   AF-A0A6P0IEC5-F1
#
_cell.length_a   1.000
_cell.length_b   1.000
_cell.length_c   1.000
_cell.angle_alpha   90.00
_cell.angle_beta   90.00
_cell.angle_gamma   90.00
#
_symmetry.space_group_name_H-M   'P 1'
#
loop_
_entity.id
_entity.type
_entity.pdbx_description
1 polymer ?
#
loop_
_entity_poly.entity_id
_entity_poly.type
_entity_poly.pdbx_seq_one_letter_code
_entity_poly.pdbx_strand_id
1 'polypeptide(L)'
;LFGDSNAVHIKLSPRGYEIEHVLKGDTITEVLGYVQYDAEDLVEGMRRLTEQALQQNRITLAESQRLLQNYERSLRSYTYLSS
;
A
#
# COMPACT_ATOMS: atom_id res chain seq x y z
N LEU A 1 -3.36 -4.41 11.31
CA LEU A 1 -2.44 -3.36 10.84
C LEU A 1 -3.27 -2.35 10.04
N PHE A 2 -4.04 -1.53 10.75
CA PHE A 2 -4.75 -0.38 10.15
C PHE A 2 -4.03 0.85 10.69
N GLY A 3 -3.58 1.73 9.79
CA GLY A 3 -2.92 2.97 10.20
C GLY A 3 -3.92 4.10 10.39
N ASP A 4 -3.42 5.32 10.49
CA ASP A 4 -4.26 6.47 10.72
C ASP A 4 -5.27 6.67 9.58
N SER A 5 -6.47 7.15 9.94
CA SER A 5 -7.49 7.48 8.96
C SER A 5 -7.27 8.86 8.34
N ASN A 6 -7.71 9.08 7.10
CA ASN A 6 -7.74 10.43 6.53
C ASN A 6 -8.49 11.41 7.46
N ALA A 7 -7.87 12.55 7.77
CA ALA A 7 -8.45 13.61 8.58
C ALA A 7 -8.49 14.93 7.80
N VAL A 8 -9.56 15.71 7.95
CA VAL A 8 -9.75 16.97 7.23
C VAL A 8 -10.03 18.08 8.22
N HIS A 9 -9.30 19.20 8.12
CA HIS A 9 -9.58 20.41 8.87
C HIS A 9 -10.47 21.34 8.03
N ILE A 10 -11.63 21.69 8.56
CA ILE A 10 -12.63 22.53 7.89
C ILE A 10 -12.77 23.85 8.64
N LYS A 11 -12.69 24.96 7.91
CA LYS A 11 -12.95 26.29 8.43
C LYS A 11 -14.31 26.79 7.95
N LEU A 12 -15.10 27.31 8.88
CA LEU A 12 -16.41 27.90 8.58
C LEU A 12 -16.28 29.41 8.36
N SER A 13 -16.98 29.92 7.34
CA SER A 13 -17.11 31.34 7.05
C SER A 13 -18.59 31.72 6.83
N PRO A 14 -18.95 33.00 6.85
CA PRO A 14 -20.31 33.44 6.56
C PRO A 14 -20.80 33.07 5.15
N ARG A 15 -19.91 32.66 4.23
CA ARG A 15 -20.23 32.27 2.86
C ARG A 15 -20.27 30.75 2.65
N GLY A 16 -19.95 29.95 3.67
CA GLY A 16 -19.90 28.48 3.57
C GLY A 16 -18.73 27.88 4.33
N TYR A 17 -18.18 26.78 3.82
CA TYR A 17 -17.03 26.09 4.40
C TYR A 17 -15.87 26.01 3.41
N GLU A 18 -14.64 26.00 3.93
CA GLU A 18 -13.43 25.75 3.16
C GLU A 18 -12.64 24.61 3.81
N ILE A 19 -12.13 23.70 2.98
CA ILE A 19 -11.21 22.66 3.43
C ILE A 19 -9.82 23.29 3.50
N GLU A 20 -9.29 23.43 4.70
CA GLU A 20 -8.00 24.11 4.95
C GLU A 20 -6.83 23.13 4.79
N HIS A 21 -6.96 21.92 5.37
CA HIS A 21 -5.93 20.89 5.31
C HIS A 21 -6.54 19.49 5.22
N VAL A 22 -5.90 18.63 4.41
CA VAL A 22 -6.19 17.20 4.33
C VAL A 22 -4.95 16.45 4.79
N LEU A 23 -5.08 15.74 5.91
CA LEU A 23 -4.10 14.77 6.39
C LEU A 23 -4.46 13.42 5.78
N LYS A 24 -3.57 12.91 4.94
CA LYS A 24 -3.73 11.56 4.38
C LYS A 24 -3.38 10.55 5.46
N GLY A 25 -4.21 9.53 5.60
CA GLY A 25 -3.93 8.42 6.47
C GLY A 25 -2.88 7.48 5.88
N ASP A 26 -2.49 6.47 6.65
CA ASP A 26 -1.30 5.69 6.34
C ASP A 26 -1.52 4.65 5.23
N THR A 27 -0.48 4.50 4.42
CA THR A 27 -0.26 3.39 3.51
C THR A 27 0.19 2.13 4.24
N ILE A 28 0.07 0.97 3.58
CA ILE A 28 0.53 -0.31 4.16
C ILE A 28 2.03 -0.25 4.47
N THR A 29 2.83 0.44 3.64
CA THR A 29 4.26 0.64 3.87
C THR A 29 4.56 1.40 5.15
N GLU A 30 3.84 2.50 5.43
CA GLU A 30 4.02 3.30 6.65
C GLU A 30 3.68 2.49 7.91
N VAL A 31 2.59 1.71 7.85
CA VAL A 31 2.19 0.83 8.95
C VAL A 31 3.17 -0.32 9.18
N LEU A 32 3.74 -0.89 8.11
CA LEU A 32 4.79 -1.91 8.22
C LEU A 32 6.08 -1.33 8.83
N GLY A 33 6.40 -0.06 8.52
CA GLY A 33 7.50 0.65 9.16
C GLY A 33 7.34 0.76 10.67
N TYR A 34 6.12 0.97 11.18
CA TYR A 34 5.86 1.02 12.63
C TYR A 34 6.20 -0.29 13.35
N VAL A 35 6.07 -1.42 12.66
CA VAL A 35 6.42 -2.75 13.19
C VAL A 35 7.80 -3.22 12.73
N GLN A 36 8.65 -2.30 12.28
CA GLN A 36 10.04 -2.54 11.89
C GLN A 36 10.21 -3.50 10.69
N TYR A 37 9.21 -3.56 9.82
CA TYR A 37 9.34 -4.26 8.53
C TYR A 37 9.77 -3.27 7.46
N ASP A 38 10.75 -3.68 6.66
CA ASP A 38 11.18 -2.95 5.47
C ASP A 38 10.39 -3.44 4.23
N ALA A 39 9.74 -2.51 3.54
CA ALA A 39 8.95 -2.83 2.35
C ALA A 39 9.81 -3.33 1.18
N GLU A 40 11.06 -2.88 1.06
CA GLU A 40 12.00 -3.36 0.05
C GLU A 40 12.36 -4.83 0.31
N ASP A 41 12.61 -5.20 1.57
CA ASP A 41 12.87 -6.59 1.96
C ASP A 41 11.68 -7.51 1.66
N LEU A 42 10.45 -7.01 1.88
CA LEU A 42 9.23 -7.75 1.57
C LEU A 42 9.05 -7.96 0.06
N VAL A 43 9.31 -6.95 -0.75
CA VAL A 43 9.27 -7.05 -2.22
C VAL A 43 10.33 -8.04 -2.72
N GLU A 44 11.54 -7.96 -2.19
CA GLU A 44 12.63 -8.87 -2.53
C GLU A 44 12.32 -10.32 -2.14
N GLY A 45 11.71 -10.54 -0.97
CA GLY A 45 11.20 -11.84 -0.55
C GLY A 45 10.16 -12.40 -1.52
N MET A 46 9.19 -11.57 -1.92
CA MET A 46 8.18 -11.96 -2.91
C MET A 46 8.76 -12.25 -4.29
N ARG A 47 9.78 -11.50 -4.73
CA ARG A 47 10.50 -11.76 -5.98
C ARG A 47 11.10 -13.16 -5.99
N ARG A 48 11.83 -13.53 -4.92
CA ARG A 48 12.45 -14.87 -4.79
C ARG A 48 11.42 -16.00 -4.80
N LEU A 49 10.31 -15.83 -4.07
CA LEU A 49 9.22 -16.82 -4.05
C LEU A 49 8.59 -17.00 -5.44
N THR A 50 8.42 -15.89 -6.15
CA THR A 50 7.84 -15.88 -7.50
C THR A 50 8.78 -16.55 -8.51
N GLU A 51 10.07 -16.27 -8.44
CA GLU A 51 11.10 -16.93 -9.26
C GLU A 51 11.13 -18.44 -9.02
N GLN A 52 11.05 -18.88 -7.77
CA GLN A 52 10.99 -20.29 -7.42
C GLN A 52 9.72 -20.96 -7.98
N ALA A 53 8.56 -20.29 -7.89
CA ALA A 53 7.30 -20.81 -8.44
C ALA A 53 7.35 -20.92 -9.98
N LEU A 54 7.98 -19.95 -10.65
CA LEU A 54 8.20 -19.97 -12.10
C LEU A 54 9.11 -21.14 -12.51
N GLN A 55 10.23 -21.36 -11.81
CA GLN A 55 11.13 -22.49 -12.05
C GLN A 55 10.44 -23.85 -11.87
N GLN A 56 9.50 -23.92 -10.94
CA GLN A 56 8.70 -25.12 -10.67
C GLN A 56 7.50 -25.27 -11.63
N ASN A 57 7.36 -24.40 -12.64
CA ASN A 57 6.23 -24.36 -13.57
C ASN A 57 4.85 -24.27 -12.87
N ARG A 58 4.79 -23.69 -11.67
CA ARG A 58 3.53 -23.48 -10.94
C ARG A 58 2.77 -22.24 -11.41
N ILE A 59 3.49 -21.30 -12.03
CA ILE A 59 2.97 -20.06 -12.62
C ILE A 59 3.72 -19.79 -13.93
N THR A 60 3.10 -19.02 -14.81
CA THR A 60 3.72 -18.51 -16.04
C THR A 60 4.52 -17.22 -15.79
N LEU A 61 5.36 -16.84 -16.75
CA LEU A 61 6.09 -15.58 -16.69
C LEU A 61 5.15 -14.37 -16.61
N ALA A 62 4.05 -14.38 -17.36
CA ALA A 62 3.06 -13.29 -17.31
C ALA A 62 2.38 -13.18 -15.94
N GLU A 63 2.03 -14.32 -15.33
CA GLU A 63 1.47 -14.36 -13.98
C GLU A 63 2.47 -13.89 -12.93
N SER A 64 3.75 -14.25 -13.08
CA SER A 64 4.83 -13.79 -12.18
C SER A 64 4.98 -12.27 -12.16
N GLN A 65 4.99 -11.64 -13.34
CA GLN A 65 5.07 -10.19 -13.49
C GLN A 65 3.84 -9.50 -12.90
N ARG A 66 2.66 -10.05 -13.17
CA ARG A 66 1.40 -9.51 -12.64
C ARG A 66 1.36 -9.62 -11.11
N LEU A 67 1.83 -10.73 -10.53
CA LEU A 67 1.88 -10.93 -9.09
C LEU A 67 2.78 -9.89 -8.41
N LEU A 68 4.00 -9.71 -8.92
CA LEU A 68 4.96 -8.72 -8.39
C LEU A 68 4.41 -7.28 -8.47
N GLN A 69 3.87 -6.89 -9.64
CA GLN A 69 3.29 -5.55 -9.81
C GLN A 69 2.10 -5.30 -8.87
N ASN A 70 1.26 -6.32 -8.68
CA ASN A 70 0.13 -6.21 -7.76
C ASN A 70 0.62 -6.07 -6.32
N TYR A 71 1.62 -6.86 -5.91
CA TYR A 71 2.18 -6.81 -4.56
C TYR A 71 2.78 -5.44 -4.23
N GLU A 72 3.61 -4.90 -5.12
CA GLU A 72 4.18 -3.54 -4.97
C GLU A 72 3.09 -2.46 -4.89
N ARG A 73 2.06 -2.58 -5.74
CA ARG A 73 0.92 -1.65 -5.72
C ARG A 73 0.17 -1.73 -4.39
N SER A 74 -0.06 -2.94 -3.87
CA SER A 74 -0.74 -3.13 -2.59
C SER A 74 0.05 -2.53 -1.43
N LEU A 75 1.38 -2.70 -1.37
CA LEU A 75 2.20 -2.08 -0.32
C LEU A 75 2.11 -0.55 -0.30
N ARG A 76 1.94 0.07 -1.47
CA ARG A 76 1.77 1.54 -1.61
C ARG A 76 0.34 2.01 -1.42
N SER A 77 -0.62 1.09 -1.28
CA SER A 77 -2.03 1.43 -1.15
C SER A 77 -2.35 1.86 0.29
N TYR A 78 -3.41 2.66 0.42
CA TYR A 78 -3.98 3.03 1.70
C TYR A 78 -4.39 1.79 2.49
N THR A 79 -4.24 1.82 3.82
CA THR A 79 -4.49 0.65 4.68
C THR A 79 -5.95 0.22 4.75
N TYR A 80 -6.88 1.03 4.28
CA TYR A 80 -8.30 0.69 4.22
C TYR A 80 -8.75 0.28 2.81
N LEU A 81 -9.80 -0.53 2.77
CA LEU A 81 -10.41 -1.03 1.53
C LEU A 81 -10.88 0.12 0.64
N SER A 82 -10.50 0.09 -0.64
CA SER A 82 -11.08 0.93 -1.69
C SER A 82 -12.34 0.26 -2.23
N SER A 83 -13.44 1.02 -2.34
CA SER A 83 -14.72 0.55 -2.84
C SER A 83 -14.81 0.54 -4.36
#